data_AF-A0A645BQC3-F1
#
_entry.id   AF-A0A645BQC3-F1
#
_cell.length_a   1.000
_cell.length_b   1.000
_cell.length_c   1.000
_cell.angle_alpha   90.00
_cell.angle_beta   90.00
_cell.angle_gamma   90.00
#
_symmetry.space_group_name_H-M   'P 1'
#
loop_
_entity.id
_entity.type
_entity.pdbx_description
1 polymer ?
#
loop_
_entity_poly.entity_id
_entity_poly.type
_entity_poly.pdbx_seq_one_letter_code
_entity_poly.pdbx_strand_id
1 'polypeptide(L)'
;MDAFIALASRLVEATRRHDAGCIRYELLQEIGDPQILTFYEEWEDQEALNRHLDAPHCKEIAPGFAELMEGPRDLAFYKKLI
;
A
#
# COMPACT_ATOMS: atom_id res chain seq x y z
N MET A 1 2.98 -15.01 -5.97
CA MET A 1 3.12 -13.72 -6.67
C MET A 1 1.76 -13.23 -7.20
N ASP A 2 1.12 -13.96 -8.11
CA ASP A 2 -0.16 -13.52 -8.72
C ASP A 2 -1.27 -13.21 -7.70
N ALA A 3 -1.42 -14.05 -6.66
CA ALA A 3 -2.39 -13.80 -5.60
C ALA A 3 -2.13 -12.50 -4.83
N PHE A 4 -0.85 -12.19 -4.56
CA PHE A 4 -0.46 -10.93 -3.93
C PHE A 4 -0.81 -9.75 -4.83
N ILE A 5 -0.44 -9.82 -6.11
CA ILE A 5 -0.72 -8.76 -7.09
C ILE A 5 -2.24 -8.56 -7.24
N ALA A 6 -3.03 -9.63 -7.30
CA ALA A 6 -4.49 -9.53 -7.39
C ALA A 6 -5.10 -8.86 -6.14
N LEU A 7 -4.62 -9.19 -4.95
CA LEU A 7 -5.06 -8.56 -3.71
C LEU A 7 -4.63 -7.08 -3.63
N ALA A 8 -3.39 -6.80 -4.01
CA ALA A 8 -2.83 -5.45 -4.08
C ALA A 8 -3.58 -4.57 -5.08
N SER A 9 -3.94 -5.08 -6.26
CA SER A 9 -4.74 -4.34 -7.25
C SER A 9 -6.07 -3.86 -6.66
N ARG A 10 -6.75 -4.71 -5.87
CA ARG A 10 -8.00 -4.31 -5.19
C ARG A 10 -7.75 -3.20 -4.17
N LEU A 11 -6.68 -3.29 -3.39
CA LEU A 11 -6.32 -2.25 -2.43
C LEU A 11 -5.99 -0.94 -3.15
N VAL A 12 -5.17 -0.99 -4.20
CA VAL A 12 -4.78 0.17 -5.02
C VAL A 12 -6.01 0.85 -5.62
N GLU A 13 -6.92 0.09 -6.21
CA GLU A 13 -8.14 0.63 -6.81
C GLU A 13 -9.06 1.28 -5.77
N ALA A 14 -9.25 0.63 -4.61
CA ALA A 14 -10.08 1.14 -3.53
C ALA A 14 -9.49 2.44 -2.95
N THR A 15 -8.20 2.44 -2.61
CA THR A 15 -7.51 3.61 -2.05
C THR A 15 -7.61 4.80 -2.99
N ARG A 16 -7.26 4.62 -4.28
CA ARG A 16 -7.33 5.70 -5.27
C ARG A 16 -8.73 6.25 -5.48
N ARG A 17 -9.77 5.42 -5.30
CA ARG A 17 -11.16 5.82 -5.51
C ARG A 17 -11.76 6.51 -4.28
N HIS A 18 -11.39 6.07 -3.09
CA HIS A 18 -12.12 6.40 -1.87
C HIS A 18 -11.36 7.31 -0.90
N ASP A 19 -10.02 7.35 -0.97
CA ASP A 19 -9.22 7.99 0.07
C ASP A 19 -8.82 9.40 -0.31
N ALA A 20 -9.63 10.36 0.15
CA ALA A 20 -9.33 11.78 0.00
C ALA A 20 -8.01 12.16 0.70
N GLY A 21 -7.12 12.81 -0.05
CA GLY A 21 -5.76 13.15 0.37
C GLY A 21 -4.71 12.12 -0.06
N CYS A 22 -5.09 11.01 -0.70
CA CYS A 22 -4.15 10.12 -1.39
C CYS A 22 -3.64 10.78 -2.68
N ILE A 23 -2.35 11.12 -2.74
CA ILE A 23 -1.70 11.71 -3.92
C ILE A 23 -1.17 10.60 -4.84
N ARG A 24 -0.56 9.56 -4.25
CA ARG A 24 -0.01 8.42 -4.98
C ARG A 24 -0.22 7.15 -4.17
N TYR A 25 -0.56 6.08 -4.85
CA TYR A 25 -0.67 4.75 -4.26
C TYR A 25 -0.40 3.72 -5.36
N GLU A 26 0.79 3.13 -5.36
CA GLU A 26 1.27 2.26 -6.43
C GLU A 26 1.91 1.01 -5.87
N LEU A 27 1.75 -0.11 -6.58
CA LEU A 27 2.54 -1.30 -6.36
C LEU A 27 3.71 -1.29 -7.34
N LEU A 28 4.92 -1.32 -6.81
CA LEU A 28 6.16 -1.41 -7.56
C LEU A 28 6.80 -2.78 -7.34
N GLN A 29 7.54 -3.25 -8.33
CA GLN A 29 8.38 -4.44 -8.23
C GLN A 29 9.84 -3.99 -8.31
N GLU A 30 10.68 -4.50 -7.41
CA GLU A 30 12.10 -4.21 -7.44
C GLU A 30 12.76 -4.83 -8.70
N ILE A 31 13.66 -4.08 -9.32
CA ILE A 31 14.38 -4.54 -10.52
C ILE A 31 15.41 -5.63 -10.17
N GLY A 32 16.07 -5.48 -9.01
CA GLY A 32 17.12 -6.41 -8.54
C GLY A 32 16.57 -7.73 -8.01
N ASP A 33 15.36 -7.72 -7.45
CA ASP A 33 14.68 -8.92 -6.96
C ASP A 33 13.16 -8.83 -7.24
N PRO A 34 12.65 -9.55 -8.26
CA PRO A 34 11.22 -9.57 -8.57
C PRO A 34 10.32 -10.13 -7.47
N GLN A 35 10.88 -10.76 -6.43
CA GLN A 35 10.11 -11.19 -5.27
C GLN A 35 9.77 -10.04 -4.31
N ILE A 36 10.48 -8.91 -4.42
CA ILE A 36 10.24 -7.73 -3.60
C ILE A 36 9.22 -6.82 -4.30
N LEU A 37 8.08 -6.68 -3.63
CA LEU A 37 6.99 -5.79 -4.03
C LEU A 37 6.81 -4.70 -2.97
N THR A 38 6.68 -3.46 -3.42
CA THR A 38 6.65 -2.28 -2.55
C THR A 38 5.46 -1.40 -2.87
N PHE A 39 4.67 -1.06 -1.84
CA PHE A 39 3.70 0.02 -1.95
C PHE A 39 4.42 1.36 -1.86
N TYR A 40 4.30 2.19 -2.89
CA TYR A 40 4.75 3.57 -2.88
C TYR A 40 3.56 4.49 -2.71
N GLU A 41 3.54 5.18 -1.57
CA GLU A 41 2.41 5.99 -1.13
C GLU A 41 2.84 7.44 -0.92
N GLU A 42 2.03 8.38 -1.40
CA GLU A 42 2.16 9.81 -1.13
C GLU A 42 0.81 10.31 -0.63
N TRP A 43 0.84 10.99 0.51
CA TRP A 43 -0.34 11.50 1.21
C TRP A 43 -0.21 13.00 1.42
N GLU A 44 -1.32 13.72 1.33
CA GLU A 44 -1.40 15.16 1.57
C GLU A 44 -0.90 15.52 2.98
N ASP A 45 -1.30 14.70 3.97
CA ASP A 45 -0.89 14.83 5.36
C ASP A 45 -1.03 13.50 6.13
N GLN A 46 -0.64 13.53 7.41
CA GLN A 46 -0.74 12.38 8.31
C GLN A 46 -2.20 12.02 8.62
N GLU A 47 -3.14 12.96 8.60
CA GLU A 47 -4.55 12.68 8.88
C GLU A 47 -5.20 11.88 7.75
N ALA A 48 -4.85 12.18 6.50
CA ALA A 48 -5.26 11.42 5.33
C ALA A 48 -4.77 9.97 5.40
N LEU A 49 -3.50 9.76 5.74
CA LEU A 49 -2.96 8.43 5.98
C LEU A 49 -3.68 7.71 7.13
N ASN A 50 -3.95 8.38 8.25
CA ASN A 50 -4.66 7.76 9.37
C ASN A 50 -6.07 7.33 8.97
N ARG A 51 -6.81 8.16 8.22
CA ARG A 51 -8.12 7.79 7.68
C ARG A 51 -8.04 6.57 6.76
N HIS A 52 -7.01 6.51 5.91
CA HIS A 52 -6.75 5.35 5.05
C HIS A 52 -6.54 4.08 5.87
N LEU A 53 -5.65 4.11 6.88
CA LEU A 53 -5.37 2.95 7.73
C LEU A 53 -6.64 2.44 8.46
N ASP A 54 -7.58 3.34 8.75
CA ASP A 54 -8.85 3.02 9.40
C ASP A 54 -10.00 2.65 8.44
N ALA A 55 -9.81 2.79 7.14
CA ALA A 55 -10.87 2.62 6.16
C ALA A 55 -11.32 1.14 6.01
N PRO A 56 -12.58 0.89 5.61
CA PRO A 56 -13.11 -0.47 5.48
C PRO A 56 -12.29 -1.36 4.54
N HIS A 57 -11.90 -0.86 3.36
CA HIS A 57 -11.09 -1.64 2.40
C HIS A 57 -9.73 -2.01 2.98
N CYS A 58 -9.10 -1.14 3.77
CA CYS A 58 -7.84 -1.47 4.43
C CYS A 58 -8.02 -2.55 5.49
N LYS A 59 -9.04 -2.44 6.33
CA LYS A 59 -9.35 -3.43 7.38
C LYS A 59 -9.74 -4.79 6.81
N GLU A 60 -10.40 -4.82 5.65
CA GLU A 60 -10.81 -6.04 4.97
C GLU A 60 -9.69 -6.69 4.15
N ILE A 61 -8.87 -5.89 3.46
CA ILE A 61 -7.90 -6.38 2.47
C ILE A 61 -6.52 -6.60 3.10
N ALA A 62 -6.05 -5.69 3.96
CA ALA A 62 -4.68 -5.73 4.49
C ALA A 62 -4.31 -7.03 5.24
N PRO A 63 -5.20 -7.65 6.03
CA PRO A 63 -4.89 -8.92 6.69
C PRO A 63 -4.54 -10.04 5.71
N GLY A 64 -5.09 -10.02 4.49
CA GLY A 64 -4.85 -11.05 3.48
C GLY A 64 -3.40 -11.09 2.96
N PHE A 65 -2.60 -10.05 3.17
CA PHE A 65 -1.19 -10.07 2.77
C PHE A 65 -0.34 -10.94 3.71
N ALA A 66 -0.74 -11.16 4.96
CA ALA A 66 0.06 -11.90 5.94
C ALA A 66 0.36 -13.34 5.50
N GLU A 67 -0.57 -13.99 4.78
CA GLU A 67 -0.40 -15.35 4.25
C GLU A 67 0.40 -15.39 2.95
N LEU A 68 0.62 -14.25 2.32
CA LEU A 68 1.24 -14.11 1.00
C LEU A 68 2.66 -13.53 1.05
N MET A 69 3.11 -13.12 2.24
CA MET A 69 4.41 -12.50 2.48
C MET A 69 5.35 -13.46 3.20
N GLU A 70 6.63 -13.38 2.86
CA GLU A 70 7.70 -14.02 3.61
C GLU A 70 8.37 -12.99 4.52
N GLY A 71 8.32 -13.20 5.83
CA GLY A 71 8.95 -12.33 6.81
C GLY A 71 8.16 -11.05 7.14
N PRO A 72 8.74 -10.18 7.99
CA PRO A 72 8.10 -8.93 8.39
C PRO A 72 8.08 -7.91 7.25
N ARG A 73 7.05 -7.05 7.24
CA ARG A 73 6.99 -5.90 6.35
C ARG A 73 8.04 -4.86 6.74
N ASP A 74 8.86 -4.45 5.79
CA ASP A 74 9.67 -3.24 5.91
C ASP A 74 8.80 -2.00 5.58
N LEU A 75 8.83 -0.99 6.45
CA LEU A 75 8.01 0.21 6.34
C LEU A 75 8.82 1.43 6.77
N ALA A 76 8.88 2.42 5.89
CA ALA A 76 9.54 3.69 6.16
C ALA A 76 8.63 4.86 5.79
N PHE A 77 8.63 5.88 6.65
CA PHE A 77 7.95 7.15 6.42
C PHE A 77 8.96 8.22 6.03
N TYR A 78 8.65 8.96 4.98
CA TYR A 78 9.52 9.99 4.44
C TYR A 78 8.81 11.33 4.46
N LYS A 79 9.60 12.38 4.68
CA LYS A 79 9.17 13.77 4.45
C LYS A 79 9.87 14.28 3.21
N LYS A 80 9.10 14.79 2.24
CA LYS A 80 9.65 15.47 1.06
C LYS A 80 10.41 16.73 1.51
N LEU A 81 11.69 16.84 1.12
CA LEU A 81 12.54 17.99 1.44
C LEU A 81 12.68 18.97 0.26
N ILE A 82 12.46 18.49 -0.96
CA ILE A 82 12.54 19.21 -2.24
C ILE A 82 11.46 18.73 -3.20
#